data_AF-A0A9Q0RXN8-F1
#
_entry.id   AF-A0A9Q0RXN8-F1
#
_cell.length_a   1.000
_cell.length_b   1.000
_cell.length_c   1.000
_cell.angle_alpha   90.00
_cell.angle_beta   90.00
_cell.angle_gamma   90.00
#
_symmetry.space_group_name_H-M   'P 1'
#
loop_
_entity.id
_entity.type
_entity.pdbx_description
1 polymer ?
#
loop_
_entity_poly.entity_id
_entity_poly.type
_entity_poly.pdbx_seq_one_letter_code
_entity_poly.pdbx_strand_id
1 'polypeptide(L)'
;MASALEHYVNNVCSLSSLGHYRELVEYLNASTELLAKNGNILDNVLETLDNNQHSLGVLYVLVAKLTNNPAPAGAETIIKLVKDFIVTCDPTQVRVALHVFEELCHLFTNYLIRCGETIQGVKIMAVAVEKIRGSDTQLTAVHADLCQLSLCSKVFDSALACLDVDITSIASTE
;
A
#
# COMPACT_ATOMS: atom_id res chain seq x y z
N MET A 1 -17.66 0.00 -20.23
CA MET A 1 -16.45 0.29 -19.41
C MET A 1 -16.79 0.38 -17.93
N ALA A 2 -17.86 1.08 -17.51
CA ALA A 2 -18.33 1.04 -16.11
C ALA A 2 -18.62 -0.37 -15.58
N SER A 3 -19.23 -1.25 -16.40
CA SER A 3 -19.54 -2.62 -15.99
C SER A 3 -18.32 -3.45 -15.57
N ALA A 4 -17.14 -3.21 -16.16
CA ALA A 4 -15.95 -3.99 -15.86
C ALA A 4 -15.38 -3.67 -14.47
N LEU A 5 -15.46 -2.40 -14.04
CA LEU A 5 -15.09 -1.98 -12.68
C LEU A 5 -16.15 -2.38 -11.65
N GLU A 6 -17.43 -2.36 -12.02
CA GLU A 6 -18.50 -2.90 -11.17
C GLU A 6 -18.30 -4.41 -10.93
N HIS A 7 -17.95 -5.18 -11.97
CA HIS A 7 -17.58 -6.58 -11.81
C HIS A 7 -16.35 -6.77 -10.92
N TYR A 8 -15.34 -5.89 -11.04
CA TYR A 8 -14.18 -5.89 -10.16
C TYR A 8 -14.59 -5.71 -8.69
N VAL A 9 -15.38 -4.69 -8.37
CA VAL A 9 -15.85 -4.42 -7.00
C VAL A 9 -16.65 -5.61 -6.47
N ASN A 10 -17.60 -6.14 -7.25
CA ASN A 10 -18.41 -7.27 -6.83
C ASN A 10 -17.58 -8.53 -6.54
N ASN A 11 -16.58 -8.82 -7.37
CA ASN A 11 -15.68 -9.96 -7.16
C ASN A 11 -14.79 -9.76 -5.94
N VAL A 12 -14.25 -8.56 -5.72
CA VAL A 12 -13.46 -8.22 -4.53
C VAL A 12 -14.31 -8.40 -3.27
N CYS A 13 -15.52 -7.84 -3.22
CA CYS A 13 -16.42 -7.97 -2.07
C CYS A 13 -16.79 -9.43 -1.81
N SER A 14 -17.16 -10.18 -2.85
CA SER A 14 -17.54 -11.58 -2.75
C SER A 14 -16.39 -12.44 -2.21
N LEU A 15 -15.21 -12.41 -2.86
CA LEU A 15 -14.08 -13.25 -2.48
C LEU A 15 -13.48 -12.85 -1.12
N SER A 16 -13.48 -11.55 -0.78
CA SER A 16 -13.04 -11.07 0.54
C SER A 16 -13.97 -11.56 1.64
N SER A 17 -15.30 -11.55 1.41
CA SER A 17 -16.27 -12.06 2.38
C SER A 17 -16.20 -13.58 2.59
N LEU A 18 -15.77 -14.32 1.56
CA LEU A 18 -15.54 -15.77 1.62
C LEU A 18 -14.18 -16.14 2.22
N GLY A 19 -13.26 -15.17 2.37
CA GLY A 19 -11.90 -15.41 2.87
C GLY A 19 -10.97 -16.09 1.86
N HIS A 20 -11.34 -16.13 0.57
CA HIS A 20 -10.57 -16.77 -0.49
C HIS A 20 -9.45 -15.85 -1.03
N TYR A 21 -8.52 -15.46 -0.16
CA TYR A 21 -7.52 -14.42 -0.48
C TYR A 21 -6.54 -14.83 -1.58
N ARG A 22 -6.21 -16.12 -1.72
CA ARG A 22 -5.32 -16.60 -2.80
C ARG A 22 -5.96 -16.46 -4.19
N GLU A 23 -7.19 -16.93 -4.34
CA GLU A 23 -7.97 -16.78 -5.57
C GLU A 23 -8.19 -15.30 -5.90
N LEU A 24 -8.42 -14.48 -4.88
CA LEU A 24 -8.53 -13.04 -5.03
C LEU A 24 -7.24 -12.42 -5.58
N VAL A 25 -6.07 -12.79 -5.06
CA VAL A 25 -4.77 -12.28 -5.57
C VAL A 25 -4.55 -12.66 -7.03
N GLU A 26 -4.87 -13.89 -7.43
CA GLU A 26 -4.78 -14.31 -8.84
C GLU A 26 -5.69 -13.47 -9.74
N TYR A 27 -6.94 -13.25 -9.32
CA TYR A 27 -7.89 -12.39 -10.03
C TYR A 27 -7.41 -10.92 -10.10
N LEU A 28 -6.86 -10.40 -9.00
CA LEU A 28 -6.36 -9.03 -8.91
C LEU A 28 -5.14 -8.81 -9.82
N ASN A 29 -4.22 -9.78 -9.85
CA ASN A 29 -3.08 -9.77 -10.77
C ASN A 29 -3.53 -9.73 -12.24
N ALA A 30 -4.55 -10.52 -12.61
CA ALA A 30 -5.13 -10.50 -13.95
C ALA A 30 -5.88 -9.18 -14.26
N SER A 31 -6.35 -8.47 -13.24
CA SER A 31 -7.13 -7.23 -13.37
C SER A 31 -6.26 -5.96 -13.38
N THR A 32 -4.94 -6.07 -13.22
CA THR A 32 -4.00 -4.92 -13.21
C THR A 32 -4.10 -4.04 -14.46
N GLU A 33 -4.17 -4.64 -15.65
CA GLU A 33 -4.30 -3.89 -16.91
C GLU A 33 -5.64 -3.15 -17.00
N LEU A 34 -6.71 -3.71 -16.45
CA LEU A 34 -8.03 -3.08 -16.37
C LEU A 34 -7.94 -1.83 -15.48
N LEU A 35 -7.32 -1.93 -14.31
CA LEU A 35 -7.14 -0.79 -13.41
C LEU A 35 -6.29 0.31 -14.05
N ALA A 36 -5.20 -0.07 -14.72
CA ALA A 36 -4.32 0.87 -15.41
C ALA A 36 -5.06 1.69 -16.48
N LYS A 37 -5.95 1.05 -17.26
CA LYS A 37 -6.74 1.72 -18.33
C LYS A 37 -7.83 2.65 -17.80
N ASN A 38 -8.30 2.46 -16.55
CA ASN A 38 -9.43 3.18 -16.00
C ASN A 38 -9.05 4.14 -14.85
N GLY A 39 -7.83 4.67 -14.85
CA GLY A 39 -7.28 5.53 -13.78
C GLY A 39 -8.20 6.68 -13.33
N ASN A 40 -8.94 7.30 -14.25
CA ASN A 40 -9.81 8.45 -13.99
C ASN A 40 -11.05 8.13 -13.14
N ILE A 41 -11.45 6.86 -13.03
CA ILE A 41 -12.68 6.43 -12.34
C ILE A 41 -12.35 5.63 -11.07
N LEU A 42 -11.06 5.44 -10.76
CA LEU A 42 -10.63 4.64 -9.60
C LEU A 42 -11.06 5.26 -8.26
N ASP A 43 -11.28 6.57 -8.18
CA ASP A 43 -11.81 7.20 -6.95
C ASP A 43 -13.19 6.68 -6.60
N ASN A 44 -14.07 6.49 -7.59
CA ASN A 44 -15.40 5.92 -7.38
C ASN A 44 -15.32 4.48 -6.86
N VAL A 45 -14.32 3.71 -7.31
CA VAL A 45 -14.10 2.34 -6.83
C VAL A 45 -13.67 2.36 -5.36
N LEU A 46 -12.75 3.26 -5.01
CA LEU A 46 -12.27 3.41 -3.63
C LEU A 46 -13.37 3.87 -2.67
N GLU A 47 -14.32 4.68 -3.12
CA GLU A 47 -15.48 5.08 -2.32
C GLU A 47 -16.43 3.91 -2.00
N THR A 48 -16.45 2.86 -2.83
CA THR A 48 -17.29 1.67 -2.61
C THR A 48 -16.63 0.60 -1.76
N LEU A 49 -15.30 0.58 -1.69
CA LEU A 49 -14.53 -0.44 -1.00
C LEU A 49 -14.10 0.04 0.40
N ASP A 50 -14.40 -0.77 1.41
CA ASP A 50 -13.87 -0.54 2.75
C ASP A 50 -12.39 -0.97 2.86
N ASN A 51 -11.54 -0.08 3.38
CA ASN A 51 -10.10 -0.30 3.51
C ASN A 51 -9.71 -1.50 4.38
N ASN A 52 -10.54 -1.88 5.35
CA ASN A 52 -10.24 -2.99 6.25
C ASN A 52 -10.74 -4.31 5.66
N GLN A 53 -12.02 -4.36 5.25
CA GLN A 53 -12.67 -5.57 4.72
C GLN A 53 -12.14 -5.96 3.34
N HIS A 54 -11.74 -5.00 2.50
CA HIS A 54 -11.33 -5.22 1.11
C HIS A 54 -9.90 -4.76 0.85
N SER A 55 -9.03 -4.92 1.84
CA SER A 55 -7.65 -4.41 1.84
C SER A 55 -6.88 -4.78 0.57
N LEU A 56 -6.99 -6.03 0.11
CA LEU A 56 -6.35 -6.50 -1.12
C LEU A 56 -6.86 -5.77 -2.37
N GLY A 57 -8.17 -5.59 -2.51
CA GLY A 57 -8.71 -4.87 -3.66
C GLY A 57 -8.28 -3.40 -3.68
N VAL A 58 -8.40 -2.73 -2.52
CA VAL A 58 -7.96 -1.35 -2.36
C VAL A 58 -6.46 -1.20 -2.66
N LEU A 59 -5.63 -2.13 -2.19
CA LEU A 59 -4.18 -2.14 -2.44
C LEU A 59 -3.85 -2.04 -3.94
N TYR A 60 -4.43 -2.91 -4.76
CA TYR A 60 -4.17 -2.92 -6.21
C TYR A 60 -4.67 -1.64 -6.89
N VAL A 61 -5.81 -1.10 -6.45
CA VAL A 61 -6.34 0.17 -6.96
C VAL A 61 -5.40 1.34 -6.62
N LEU A 62 -4.85 1.38 -5.40
CA LEU A 62 -3.90 2.42 -4.98
C LEU A 62 -2.58 2.36 -5.74
N VAL A 63 -2.03 1.16 -5.95
CA VAL A 63 -0.83 0.97 -6.78
C VAL A 63 -1.07 1.49 -8.19
N ALA A 64 -2.17 1.08 -8.84
CA ALA A 64 -2.52 1.56 -10.18
C ALA A 64 -2.69 3.09 -10.21
N LYS A 65 -3.29 3.70 -9.18
CA LYS A 65 -3.49 5.15 -9.09
C LYS A 65 -2.16 5.91 -8.95
N LEU A 66 -1.25 5.45 -8.10
CA LEU A 66 0.07 6.06 -7.90
C LEU A 66 0.96 5.93 -9.13
N THR A 67 0.92 4.78 -9.80
CA THR A 67 1.67 4.56 -11.06
C THR A 67 1.16 5.47 -12.18
N ASN A 68 -0.16 5.67 -12.28
CA ASN A 68 -0.77 6.50 -13.31
C ASN A 68 -0.70 8.01 -13.04
N ASN A 69 -0.52 8.44 -11.79
CA ASN A 69 -0.44 9.85 -11.44
C ASN A 69 0.96 10.26 -10.97
N PRO A 70 1.89 10.50 -11.91
CA PRO A 70 3.22 10.98 -11.57
C PRO A 70 3.24 12.47 -11.24
N ALA A 71 2.15 13.23 -11.33
CA ALA A 71 2.16 14.68 -11.12
C ALA A 71 1.71 15.07 -9.69
N PRO A 72 2.27 16.14 -9.11
CA PRO A 72 1.86 16.63 -7.78
C PRO A 72 0.51 17.36 -7.77
N ALA A 73 -0.24 17.37 -8.88
CA ALA A 73 -1.57 17.95 -8.93
C ALA A 73 -2.55 17.08 -8.13
N GLY A 74 -3.11 17.63 -7.05
CA GLY A 74 -3.96 16.87 -6.11
C GLY A 74 -3.20 15.95 -5.16
N ALA A 75 -1.92 16.25 -4.90
CA ALA A 75 -1.06 15.41 -4.04
C ALA A 75 -1.63 15.16 -2.64
N GLU A 76 -2.22 16.17 -2.01
CA GLU A 76 -2.81 16.04 -0.67
C GLU A 76 -3.89 14.93 -0.61
N THR A 77 -4.71 14.82 -1.65
CA THR A 77 -5.79 13.81 -1.70
C THR A 77 -5.22 12.40 -1.79
N ILE A 78 -4.23 12.18 -2.67
CA ILE A 78 -3.58 10.87 -2.82
C ILE A 78 -2.80 10.52 -1.56
N ILE A 79 -2.08 11.49 -0.99
CA ILE A 79 -1.32 11.29 0.25
C ILE A 79 -2.26 10.89 1.38
N LYS A 80 -3.37 11.60 1.56
CA LYS A 80 -4.37 11.26 2.58
C LYS A 80 -4.93 9.86 2.37
N LEU A 81 -5.33 9.54 1.15
CA LEU A 81 -5.91 8.24 0.80
C LEU A 81 -4.95 7.07 1.13
N VAL A 82 -3.68 7.17 0.74
CA VAL A 82 -2.67 6.13 1.01
C VAL A 82 -2.37 6.02 2.50
N LYS A 83 -2.28 7.15 3.22
CA LYS A 83 -2.09 7.16 4.69
C LYS A 83 -3.25 6.48 5.40
N ASP A 84 -4.48 6.84 5.05
CA ASP A 84 -5.69 6.28 5.65
C ASP A 84 -5.75 4.77 5.38
N PHE A 85 -5.41 4.33 4.18
CA PHE A 85 -5.30 2.91 3.85
C PHE A 85 -4.24 2.19 4.70
N ILE A 86 -2.99 2.66 4.75
CA ILE A 86 -1.92 2.02 5.52
C ILE A 86 -2.31 1.88 7.00
N VAL A 87 -2.99 2.87 7.57
CA VAL A 87 -3.44 2.83 8.97
C VAL A 87 -4.60 1.83 9.16
N THR A 88 -5.56 1.77 8.25
CA THR A 88 -6.82 1.02 8.43
C THR A 88 -6.84 -0.38 7.82
N CYS A 89 -5.92 -0.70 6.92
CA CYS A 89 -5.88 -1.98 6.21
C CYS A 89 -5.70 -3.17 7.17
N ASP A 90 -6.26 -4.31 6.78
CA ASP A 90 -6.13 -5.57 7.47
C ASP A 90 -4.76 -6.22 7.18
N PRO A 91 -3.90 -6.43 8.21
CA PRO A 91 -2.59 -7.03 8.02
C PRO A 91 -2.63 -8.45 7.45
N THR A 92 -3.67 -9.23 7.75
CA THR A 92 -3.75 -10.63 7.30
C THR A 92 -3.94 -10.70 5.80
N GLN A 93 -4.81 -9.85 5.24
CA GLN A 93 -5.02 -9.71 3.80
C GLN A 93 -3.77 -9.19 3.10
N VAL A 94 -3.18 -8.11 3.62
CA VAL A 94 -2.00 -7.47 3.02
C VAL A 94 -0.80 -8.41 2.96
N ARG A 95 -0.59 -9.24 3.99
CA ARG A 95 0.50 -10.23 4.01
C ARG A 95 0.36 -11.31 2.94
N VAL A 96 -0.84 -11.57 2.40
CA VAL A 96 -1.03 -12.51 1.27
C VAL A 96 -0.41 -11.97 -0.02
N ALA A 97 -0.36 -10.65 -0.18
CA ALA A 97 0.23 -9.97 -1.34
C ALA A 97 1.34 -9.00 -0.90
N LEU A 98 2.29 -9.51 -0.10
CA LEU A 98 3.35 -8.70 0.50
C LEU A 98 4.11 -7.85 -0.53
N HIS A 99 4.47 -8.43 -1.66
CA HIS A 99 5.20 -7.73 -2.73
C HIS A 99 4.45 -6.51 -3.28
N VAL A 100 3.12 -6.58 -3.41
CA VAL A 100 2.28 -5.46 -3.89
C VAL A 100 2.21 -4.36 -2.83
N PHE A 101 2.22 -4.73 -1.55
CA PHE A 101 2.24 -3.77 -0.46
C PHE A 101 3.59 -3.07 -0.33
N GLU A 102 4.68 -3.80 -0.50
CA GLU A 102 6.02 -3.21 -0.60
C GLU A 102 6.10 -2.27 -1.81
N GLU A 103 5.57 -2.66 -2.97
CA GLU A 103 5.46 -1.80 -4.15
C GLU A 103 4.67 -0.51 -3.85
N LEU A 104 3.52 -0.61 -3.17
CA LEU A 104 2.76 0.56 -2.74
C LEU A 104 3.59 1.50 -1.86
N CYS A 105 4.32 0.95 -0.88
CA CYS A 105 5.18 1.72 0.03
C CYS A 105 6.32 2.41 -0.72
N HIS A 106 6.97 1.71 -1.66
CA HIS A 106 8.02 2.26 -2.50
C HIS A 106 7.50 3.38 -3.41
N LEU A 107 6.36 3.18 -4.07
CA LEU A 107 5.73 4.19 -4.92
C LEU A 107 5.33 5.43 -4.10
N PHE A 108 4.73 5.21 -2.93
CA PHE A 108 4.33 6.29 -2.03
C PHE A 108 5.52 7.08 -1.50
N THR A 109 6.61 6.42 -1.13
CA THR A 109 7.86 7.05 -0.69
C THR A 109 8.44 7.95 -1.78
N ASN A 110 8.56 7.44 -3.00
CA ASN A 110 8.99 8.22 -4.15
C ASN A 110 8.04 9.41 -4.43
N TYR A 111 6.74 9.21 -4.28
CA TYR A 111 5.73 10.26 -4.45
C TYR A 111 5.93 11.39 -3.43
N LEU A 112 6.11 11.07 -2.15
CA LEU A 112 6.33 12.05 -1.08
C LEU A 112 7.63 12.83 -1.27
N ILE A 113 8.71 12.16 -1.67
CA ILE A 113 10.00 12.82 -1.97
C ILE A 113 9.82 13.84 -3.08
N ARG A 114 9.10 13.49 -4.14
CA ARG A 114 8.84 14.39 -5.28
C ARG A 114 7.94 15.57 -4.90
N CYS A 115 7.01 15.37 -3.96
CA CYS A 115 6.13 16.44 -3.46
C CYS A 115 6.79 17.32 -2.38
N GLY A 116 7.92 16.90 -1.80
CA GLY A 116 8.54 17.57 -0.66
C GLY A 116 7.84 17.32 0.68
N GLU A 117 6.91 16.37 0.75
CA GLU A 117 6.06 16.09 1.92
C GLU A 117 6.56 14.89 2.75
N THR A 118 7.89 14.68 2.77
CA THR A 118 8.53 13.46 3.33
C THR A 118 8.24 13.24 4.80
N ILE A 119 8.09 14.31 5.59
CA ILE A 119 7.83 14.24 7.04
C ILE A 119 6.53 13.49 7.36
N GLN A 120 5.52 13.61 6.48
CA GLN A 120 4.22 12.97 6.66
C GLN A 120 4.27 11.46 6.48
N GLY A 121 5.25 10.97 5.70
CA GLY A 121 5.41 9.55 5.41
C GLY A 121 6.22 8.79 6.45
N VAL A 122 7.09 9.45 7.24
CA VAL A 122 7.98 8.79 8.20
C VAL A 122 7.19 7.91 9.19
N LYS A 123 6.22 8.49 9.89
CA LYS A 123 5.39 7.72 10.85
C LYS A 123 4.54 6.67 10.17
N ILE A 124 4.14 6.91 8.92
CA ILE A 124 3.25 6.04 8.16
C ILE A 124 4.01 4.81 7.65
N MET A 125 5.25 4.96 7.20
CA MET A 125 6.13 3.84 6.85
C MET A 125 6.49 3.00 8.07
N ALA A 126 6.67 3.62 9.24
CA ALA A 126 6.84 2.86 10.48
C ALA A 126 5.60 2.01 10.80
N VAL A 127 4.38 2.55 10.65
CA VAL A 127 3.15 1.76 10.77
C VAL A 127 3.09 0.63 9.72
N ALA A 128 3.48 0.91 8.48
CA ALA A 128 3.52 -0.09 7.42
C ALA A 128 4.47 -1.25 7.76
N VAL A 129 5.67 -0.95 8.29
CA VAL A 129 6.64 -1.95 8.78
C VAL A 129 6.01 -2.84 9.85
N GLU A 130 5.39 -2.26 10.88
CA GLU A 130 4.75 -3.02 11.96
C GLU A 130 3.64 -3.94 11.45
N LYS A 131 2.91 -3.53 10.41
CA LYS A 131 1.84 -4.35 9.84
C LYS A 131 2.33 -5.61 9.14
N ILE A 132 3.46 -5.54 8.46
CA ILE A 132 3.94 -6.66 7.64
C ILE A 132 4.98 -7.53 8.35
N ARG A 133 5.73 -6.97 9.31
CA ARG A 133 6.76 -7.74 10.02
C ARG A 133 6.16 -8.86 10.85
N GLY A 134 6.76 -10.04 10.80
CA GLY A 134 6.40 -11.20 11.63
C GLY A 134 7.02 -11.15 13.03
N SER A 135 8.19 -10.52 13.15
CA SER A 135 8.88 -10.32 14.42
C SER A 135 9.64 -8.99 14.42
N ASP A 136 10.00 -8.53 15.61
CA ASP A 136 10.74 -7.28 15.83
C ASP A 136 12.15 -7.29 15.24
N THR A 137 12.69 -8.48 15.01
CA THR A 137 14.03 -8.71 14.46
C THR A 137 14.02 -9.01 12.96
N GLN A 138 12.86 -8.84 12.29
CA GLN A 138 12.71 -9.09 10.87
C GLN A 138 12.83 -7.80 10.05
N LEU A 139 13.80 -7.79 9.14
CA LEU A 139 13.98 -6.72 8.16
C LEU A 139 13.06 -6.92 6.95
N THR A 140 12.32 -5.88 6.58
CA THR A 140 11.41 -5.84 5.43
C THR A 140 11.88 -4.78 4.42
N ALA A 141 11.44 -4.85 3.17
CA ALA A 141 11.84 -3.85 2.16
C ALA A 141 11.43 -2.42 2.55
N VAL A 142 10.28 -2.28 3.24
CA VAL A 142 9.73 -1.00 3.72
C VAL A 142 10.64 -0.29 4.75
N HIS A 143 11.55 -1.00 5.42
CA HIS A 143 12.54 -0.34 6.28
C HIS A 143 13.45 0.60 5.50
N ALA A 144 13.82 0.24 4.26
CA ALA A 144 14.63 1.10 3.41
C ALA A 144 13.89 2.41 3.07
N ASP A 145 12.60 2.32 2.77
CA ASP A 145 11.73 3.48 2.52
C ASP A 145 11.62 4.39 3.75
N LEU A 146 11.40 3.80 4.93
CA LEU A 146 11.36 4.53 6.20
C LEU A 146 12.67 5.29 6.43
N CYS A 147 13.82 4.64 6.20
CA CYS A 147 15.13 5.28 6.33
C CYS A 147 15.31 6.41 5.33
N GLN A 148 14.91 6.21 4.07
CA GLN A 148 15.00 7.22 3.03
C GLN A 148 14.18 8.47 3.40
N LEU A 149 12.93 8.31 3.81
CA LEU A 149 12.08 9.43 4.23
C LEU A 149 12.63 10.13 5.48
N SER A 150 13.17 9.37 6.43
CA SER A 150 13.78 9.90 7.65
C SER A 150 15.01 10.76 7.35
N LEU A 151 15.87 10.30 6.42
CA LEU A 151 17.03 11.06 5.94
C LEU A 151 16.61 12.33 5.20
N CYS A 152 15.61 12.25 4.32
CA CYS A 152 15.12 13.41 3.58
C CYS A 152 14.46 14.45 4.48
N SER A 153 13.73 14.02 5.51
CA SER A 153 13.01 14.92 6.44
C SER A 153 13.83 15.35 7.66
N LYS A 154 14.99 14.72 7.90
CA LYS A 154 15.84 14.91 9.09
C LYS A 154 15.13 14.56 10.40
N VAL A 155 14.19 13.62 10.36
CA VAL A 155 13.46 13.10 11.52
C VAL A 155 13.79 11.62 11.67
N PHE A 156 14.44 11.24 12.77
CA PHE A 156 15.01 9.89 12.92
C PHE A 156 14.31 9.02 13.96
N ASP A 157 13.45 9.59 14.81
CA ASP A 157 12.86 8.86 15.95
C ASP A 157 12.17 7.56 15.54
N SER A 158 11.39 7.59 14.45
CA SER A 158 10.69 6.39 13.95
C SER A 158 11.63 5.37 13.30
N ALA A 159 12.70 5.82 12.64
CA ALA A 159 13.68 4.90 12.05
C ALA A 159 14.54 4.25 13.13
N LEU A 160 14.98 5.01 14.14
CA LEU A 160 15.77 4.49 15.26
C LEU A 160 15.00 3.42 16.04
N ALA A 161 13.69 3.64 16.27
CA ALA A 161 12.85 2.63 16.93
C ALA A 161 12.83 1.26 16.23
N CYS A 162 13.03 1.21 14.92
CA CYS A 162 13.15 -0.03 14.15
C CYS A 162 14.60 -0.53 14.00
N LEU A 163 15.58 0.38 13.94
CA LEU A 163 16.99 0.06 13.68
C LEU A 163 17.81 -0.25 14.94
N ASP A 164 17.35 0.17 16.12
CA ASP A 164 18.02 -0.12 17.40
C ASP A 164 17.84 -1.59 17.85
N VAL A 165 17.06 -2.37 17.09
CA VAL A 165 16.87 -3.80 17.31
C VAL A 165 17.85 -4.60 16.44
N ASP A 166 18.48 -5.62 17.03
CA ASP A 166 19.32 -6.54 16.28
C ASP A 166 18.49 -7.36 15.28
N ILE A 167 18.64 -7.03 13.99
CA ILE A 167 17.99 -7.76 12.90
C ILE A 167 18.63 -9.14 12.75
N THR A 168 17.81 -10.19 12.82
CA THR A 168 18.25 -11.59 12.71
C THR A 168 17.63 -12.33 11.54
N SER A 169 16.63 -11.76 10.87
CA SER A 169 15.96 -12.36 9.72
C SER A 169 15.57 -11.33 8.68
N ILE A 170 15.45 -11.76 7.43
CA ILE A 170 14.98 -10.94 6.31
C ILE A 170 13.64 -11.51 5.87
N ALA A 171 12.64 -10.66 5.66
CA ALA A 171 11.37 -11.06 5.06
C ALA A 171 11.63 -11.47 3.60
N SER A 172 11.55 -12.76 3.33
CA SER A 172 11.61 -13.30 1.98
C SER A 172 10.25 -13.12 1.29
N THR A 173 10.28 -12.53 0.11
CA THR A 173 9.19 -12.50 -0.87
C THR A 173 9.19 -13.83 -1.64
N GLU A 174 8.82 -14.92 -0.98
CA GLU A 174 8.48 -16.19 -1.67
C GLU A 174 6.98 -16.32 -1.90
#